data_AF-A0A7C7KVR3-F1
#
_entry.id   AF-A0A7C7KVR3-F1
#
_cell.length_a   1.000
_cell.length_b   1.000
_cell.length_c   1.000
_cell.angle_alpha   90.00
_cell.angle_beta   90.00
_cell.angle_gamma   90.00
#
_symmetry.space_group_name_H-M   'P 1'
#
loop_
_entity.id
_entity.type
_entity.pdbx_description
1 polymer ?
#
loop_
_entity_poly.entity_id
_entity_poly.type
_entity_poly.pdbx_seq_one_letter_code
_entity_poly.pdbx_strand_id
1 'polypeptide(L)' 'MKYKYLIALLFLFAHLKAQPITGEAKKLEFEKDRIIYSGDVKLTRGESVLRADKVIILLNEEG' A
#
# COMPACT_ATOMS: atom_id res chain seq x y z
N MET A 1 -22.84 -23.91 20.55
CA MET A 1 -22.16 -22.71 21.09
C MET A 1 -20.69 -22.61 20.68
N LYS A 2 -19.91 -23.70 20.70
CA LYS A 2 -18.47 -23.69 20.39
C LYS A 2 -18.10 -23.26 18.95
N TYR A 3 -18.90 -23.64 17.95
CA TYR A 3 -18.65 -23.30 16.53
C TYR A 3 -18.87 -21.81 16.20
N LYS A 4 -19.65 -21.07 17.01
CA LYS A 4 -19.88 -19.63 16.79
C LYS A 4 -18.60 -18.82 17.00
N TYR A 5 -17.81 -19.19 18.00
CA TYR A 5 -16.50 -18.58 18.25
C TYR A 5 -15.47 -18.97 17.18
N LEU A 6 -15.55 -20.19 16.63
CA LEU A 6 -14.71 -20.63 15.52
C LEU A 6 -15.00 -19.81 14.25
N ILE A 7 -16.28 -19.58 13.92
CA ILE A 7 -16.70 -18.76 12.78
C ILE A 7 -16.30 -17.29 12.99
N ALA A 8 -16.47 -16.75 14.19
CA ALA A 8 -16.02 -15.39 14.53
C ALA A 8 -14.50 -15.23 14.39
N LEU A 9 -13.71 -16.23 14.80
CA LEU A 9 -12.25 -16.23 14.63
C LEU A 9 -11.84 -16.25 13.15
N LEU A 10 -12.58 -16.98 12.32
CA LEU A 10 -12.30 -17.11 10.88
C LEU A 10 -12.61 -15.81 10.13
N PHE A 11 -13.68 -15.10 10.52
CA PHE A 11 -13.96 -13.75 10.04
C PHE A 11 -12.89 -12.74 10.47
N LEU A 12 -12.35 -12.86 11.67
CA LEU A 12 -11.28 -11.99 12.16
C LEU A 12 -10.00 -12.09 11.29
N PHE A 13 -9.63 -13.30 10.88
CA PHE A 13 -8.47 -13.54 10.00
C PHE A 13 -8.67 -13.04 8.57
N ALA A 14 -9.91 -13.01 8.08
CA ALA A 14 -10.21 -12.56 6.71
C ALA A 14 -9.97 -11.06 6.50
N HIS A 15 -10.11 -10.24 7.56
CA HIS A 15 -9.97 -8.79 7.49
C HIS A 15 -8.52 -8.28 7.60
N LEU A 16 -7.54 -9.15 7.82
CA LEU A 16 -6.14 -8.77 8.07
C LEU A 16 -5.28 -8.51 6.81
N LYS A 17 -5.86 -8.49 5.60
CA LYS A 17 -5.09 -8.45 4.34
C LYS A 17 -4.73 -7.06 3.81
N ALA A 18 -5.05 -5.98 4.51
CA ALA A 18 -4.64 -4.63 4.10
C ALA A 18 -3.20 -4.35 4.55
N GLN A 19 -2.23 -4.53 3.63
CA GLN A 19 -0.84 -4.15 3.85
C GLN A 19 -0.57 -2.74 3.29
N PRO A 20 0.09 -1.86 4.06
CA PRO A 20 0.42 -0.51 3.61
C PRO A 20 1.46 -0.53 2.48
N ILE A 21 1.46 0.53 1.68
CA ILE A 21 2.52 0.82 0.70
C ILE A 21 3.43 1.89 1.30
N THR A 22 4.71 1.59 1.42
CA THR A 22 5.73 2.53 1.89
C THR A 22 6.64 2.91 0.72
N GLY A 23 6.93 4.19 0.54
CA GLY A 23 7.81 4.69 -0.52
C GLY A 23 8.98 5.50 -0.01
N GLU A 24 10.17 5.22 -0.52
CA GLU A 24 11.41 5.97 -0.31
C GLU A 24 11.94 6.47 -1.66
N ALA A 25 12.42 7.71 -1.73
CA ALA A 25 13.06 8.29 -2.91
C ALA A 25 13.91 9.51 -2.53
N LYS A 26 14.76 9.98 -3.44
CA LYS A 26 15.52 11.23 -3.28
C LYS A 26 14.65 12.48 -3.32
N LYS A 27 13.60 12.48 -4.15
CA LYS A 27 12.67 13.60 -4.29
C LYS A 27 11.23 13.10 -4.37
N LEU A 28 10.33 13.84 -3.70
CA LEU A 28 8.90 13.63 -3.68
C LEU A 28 8.19 14.95 -4.04
N GLU A 29 7.30 14.90 -5.02
CA GLU A 29 6.49 16.06 -5.45
C GLU A 29 5.00 15.70 -5.41
N PHE A 30 4.19 16.64 -4.93
CA PHE A 30 2.73 16.52 -4.87
C PHE A 30 2.11 17.51 -5.84
N GLU A 31 1.28 16.99 -6.72
CA GLU A 31 0.43 17.76 -7.62
C GLU A 31 -1.04 17.43 -7.34
N LYS A 32 -1.95 18.15 -7.98
CA LYS A 32 -3.40 17.99 -7.74
C LYS A 32 -3.89 16.56 -8.03
N ASP A 33 -3.38 15.93 -9.08
CA ASP A 33 -3.85 14.64 -9.60
C ASP A 33 -2.80 13.53 -9.51
N ARG A 34 -1.63 13.79 -8.89
CA ARG A 34 -0.53 12.84 -8.87
C ARG A 34 0.49 13.07 -7.77
N ILE A 35 1.20 12.00 -7.43
CA ILE A 35 2.38 11.99 -6.57
C ILE A 35 3.56 11.45 -7.38
N ILE A 36 4.67 12.19 -7.41
CA ILE A 36 5.85 11.85 -8.21
C ILE A 36 7.02 11.56 -7.28
N TYR A 37 7.50 10.32 -7.29
CA TYR A 37 8.75 9.89 -6.67
C TYR A 37 9.85 9.87 -7.73
N SER A 38 11.03 10.43 -7.43
CA SER A 38 12.17 10.38 -8.35
C SER A 38 13.52 10.26 -7.65
N GLY A 39 14.43 9.56 -8.32
CA GLY A 39 15.78 9.24 -7.84
C GLY A 39 15.79 8.11 -6.83
N ASP A 40 16.33 6.96 -7.22
CA ASP A 40 16.47 5.74 -6.39
C ASP A 40 15.17 5.36 -5.66
N VAL A 41 14.06 5.31 -6.40
CA VAL A 41 12.74 5.01 -5.81
C VAL A 41 12.67 3.56 -5.36
N LYS A 42 12.19 3.34 -4.14
CA LYS A 42 11.88 2.03 -3.57
C LYS A 42 10.48 2.05 -2.96
N LEU A 43 9.56 1.29 -3.55
CA LEU A 43 8.23 1.06 -2.98
C LEU A 43 8.15 -0.35 -2.38
N THR A 44 7.55 -0.48 -1.20
CA THR A 44 7.42 -1.75 -0.47
C THR A 44 5.97 -1.98 -0.06
N ARG A 45 5.44 -3.20 -0.28
CA ARG A 45 4.13 -3.65 0.20
C ARG A 45 4.22 -5.11 0.66
N GLY A 46 4.23 -5.32 1.97
CA GLY A 46 4.55 -6.62 2.55
C GLY A 46 5.92 -7.10 2.08
N GLU A 47 5.97 -8.24 1.40
CA GLU A 47 7.20 -8.83 0.86
C GLU A 47 7.53 -8.32 -0.56
N SER A 48 6.63 -7.60 -1.21
CA SER A 48 6.84 -7.07 -2.56
C SER A 48 7.66 -5.78 -2.54
N VAL A 49 8.68 -5.71 -3.41
CA VAL A 49 9.56 -4.55 -3.57
C VAL A 49 9.58 -4.12 -5.04
N LEU A 50 9.31 -2.84 -5.30
CA LEU A 50 9.46 -2.21 -6.61
C LEU A 50 10.59 -1.19 -6.54
N ARG A 51 11.51 -1.23 -7.53
CA ARG A 51 12.60 -0.26 -7.69
C ARG A 51 12.53 0.40 -9.06
N ALA A 52 12.75 1.70 -9.12
CA ALA A 52 12.77 2.47 -10.37
C ALA A 52 13.49 3.82 -10.19
N ASP A 53 13.87 4.45 -11.29
CA ASP A 53 14.39 5.82 -11.25
C ASP A 53 13.27 6.85 -11.02
N LYS A 54 12.03 6.54 -11.42
CA LYS A 54 10.86 7.40 -11.26
C LYS A 54 9.58 6.57 -11.14
N VAL A 55 8.68 6.98 -10.24
CA VAL A 55 7.32 6.46 -10.12
C VAL A 55 6.34 7.62 -10.10
N ILE A 56 5.24 7.51 -10.84
CA ILE A 56 4.14 8.47 -10.86
C ILE A 56 2.88 7.73 -10.43
N ILE A 57 2.30 8.14 -9.30
CA ILE A 57 1.04 7.64 -8.79
C ILE A 57 -0.04 8.64 -9.19
N LEU A 58 -1.03 8.20 -9.97
CA LEU A 58 -2.19 9.03 -10.33
C LEU A 58 -3.25 8.90 -9.23
N LEU A 59 -3.74 10.04 -8.74
CA LEU A 59 -4.76 10.13 -7.71
C LEU A 59 -6.14 10.29 -8.37
N ASN A 60 -7.11 9.52 -7.90
CA ASN A 60 -8.53 9.73 -8.18
C ASN A 60 -9.22 10.31 -6.94
N GLU A 61 -10.41 10.86 -7.12
CA GLU A 61 -11.18 11.49 -6.03
C GLU A 61 -11.73 10.47 -5.00
N GLU A 62 -11.67 9.18 -5.31
CA GLU A 62 -12.26 8.08 -4.54
C GLU A 62 -11.29 7.41 -3.54
N GLY A 63 -10.33 8.17 -3.01
CA GLY A 63 -9.28 7.65 -2.11
C GLY A 63 -9.72 6.59 -1.11
#